data_AF-A0A848Q7Z8-F1
#
_entry.id   AF-A0A848Q7Z8-F1
#
_cell.length_a   1.000
_cell.length_b   1.000
_cell.length_c   1.000
_cell.angle_alpha   90.00
_cell.angle_beta   90.00
_cell.angle_gamma   90.00
#
_symmetry.space_group_name_H-M   'P 1'
#
loop_
_entity.id
_entity.type
_entity.pdbx_description
1 polymer ?
#
loop_
_entity_poly.entity_id
_entity_poly.type
_entity_poly.pdbx_seq_one_letter_code
_entity_poly.pdbx_strand_id
1 'polypeptide(L)'
;MSQVSLRHVYKVYEGGVRAVKDFSLDIKDKEFIVFVGPSGCGKSTTLRMIAGLEEITAGQLYIDNVYVNDKESKDRDIAMVFQNYALYPHMTVYQNMAFGLKLRKFDPEDIDRRVKRAAEILEITDLLTRKPKALSGGQRQRVALGRAIVREPSVFLLDEPLSNLDAKLRVQMRTEITKLHNRLATTFIYVTHDQTEAMTMGTRIVVMKDGVIQQVDTPITLFENPTNLFVATFLGSPQMNILKSKLTLEKNSLVAYLNGDETMKAVFKENKKRQLSSFDYINQEVLLGIRPENIAICEKGMDAYVDVVEQLGDETLIYAKIKGREEYLIIKSTSADRIKAKQNIKVQFDVDRIHLFDCKTEKAIMGIPSENRFTGKIENHELVFGKNRWQLSDEYLNHLVDRAFKEEIVIAFKPEDVVLGKIPDAHQVVARIDFVEEKSDYVACYGRINGFDNYLVFKVRIDDNIEIKSDDEVTLSIPKESVTIYQENERLLLKEKSNTNEAPCHISFKDEKMVVAFGKNNLILNPIPGVEAGEHRFKIKQDGAKVSFTKKMIKKYKLNRGDYAKQQLIKVSAYDEDKTGEKNAIFVKIDGFEGYVTLVVENNFTVYEMPEFEIYLDENSLAII
;
A
#
# COMPACT_ATOMS: atom_id res chain seq x y z
N MET A 1 9.20 -11.58 13.06
CA MET A 1 8.87 -12.17 11.74
C MET A 1 7.37 -12.01 11.51
N SER A 2 6.94 -11.67 10.29
CA SER A 2 5.52 -11.52 9.91
C SER A 2 4.88 -12.88 9.61
N GLN A 3 3.58 -13.04 9.91
CA GLN A 3 2.83 -14.27 9.64
C GLN A 3 2.29 -14.30 8.20
N VAL A 4 1.94 -13.14 7.65
CA VAL A 4 1.55 -13.00 6.24
C VAL A 4 2.34 -11.85 5.63
N SER A 5 2.97 -12.07 4.48
CA SER A 5 3.74 -11.06 3.76
C SER A 5 3.30 -11.02 2.29
N LEU A 6 2.77 -9.88 1.87
CA LEU A 6 2.47 -9.57 0.48
C LEU A 6 3.56 -8.65 -0.03
N ARG A 7 4.29 -9.07 -1.06
CA ARG A 7 5.38 -8.30 -1.66
C ARG A 7 5.03 -7.99 -3.11
N HIS A 8 4.73 -6.73 -3.36
CA HIS A 8 4.43 -6.20 -4.69
C HIS A 8 3.39 -7.03 -5.44
N VAL A 9 2.24 -7.29 -4.80
CA VAL A 9 1.17 -8.14 -5.34
C VAL A 9 0.27 -7.34 -6.29
N TYR A 10 -0.01 -7.91 -7.47
CA TYR A 10 -0.86 -7.33 -8.49
C TYR A 10 -1.98 -8.29 -8.91
N LYS A 11 -3.13 -7.70 -9.29
CA LYS A 11 -4.22 -8.42 -9.97
C LYS A 11 -4.69 -7.67 -11.20
N VAL A 12 -4.56 -8.33 -12.34
CA VAL A 12 -5.10 -7.89 -13.63
C VAL A 12 -6.13 -8.94 -14.07
N TYR A 13 -7.34 -8.49 -14.39
CA TYR A 13 -8.37 -9.34 -14.98
C TYR A 13 -8.27 -9.35 -16.51
N GLU A 14 -8.95 -10.31 -17.12
CA GLU A 14 -9.16 -10.32 -18.57
C GLU A 14 -9.72 -8.97 -19.05
N GLY A 15 -9.16 -8.45 -20.14
CA GLY A 15 -9.47 -7.09 -20.62
C GLY A 15 -8.62 -5.97 -20.01
N GLY A 16 -7.60 -6.29 -19.21
CA GLY A 16 -6.59 -5.33 -18.75
C GLY A 16 -6.98 -4.54 -17.49
N VAL A 17 -8.14 -4.83 -16.88
CA VAL A 17 -8.62 -4.14 -15.68
C VAL A 17 -7.72 -4.49 -14.49
N ARG A 18 -7.01 -3.49 -13.97
CA ARG A 18 -6.12 -3.61 -12.81
C ARG A 18 -6.87 -3.39 -11.50
N ALA A 19 -7.31 -4.48 -10.88
CA ALA A 19 -8.05 -4.42 -9.62
C ALA A 19 -7.17 -4.20 -8.39
N VAL A 20 -5.91 -4.65 -8.43
CA VAL A 20 -4.92 -4.46 -7.35
C VAL A 20 -3.58 -4.10 -7.96
N LYS A 21 -2.93 -3.05 -7.43
CA LYS A 21 -1.70 -2.45 -7.96
C LYS A 21 -0.67 -2.32 -6.84
N ASP A 22 0.48 -2.99 -7.00
CA ASP A 22 1.63 -2.96 -6.08
C ASP A 22 1.23 -3.09 -4.59
N PHE A 23 0.43 -4.11 -4.27
CA PHE A 23 0.01 -4.34 -2.89
C PHE A 23 1.15 -4.95 -2.09
N SER A 24 1.75 -4.13 -1.22
CA SER A 24 2.84 -4.53 -0.33
C SER A 24 2.42 -4.33 1.13
N LEU A 25 2.43 -5.41 1.91
CA LEU A 25 2.00 -5.39 3.31
C LEU A 25 2.58 -6.58 4.08
N ASP A 26 3.18 -6.28 5.24
CA ASP A 26 3.53 -7.28 6.24
C ASP A 26 2.51 -7.25 7.38
N ILE A 27 1.97 -8.43 7.70
CA ILE A 27 1.02 -8.66 8.80
C ILE A 27 1.73 -9.52 9.85
N LYS A 28 1.84 -9.00 11.07
CA LYS A 28 2.46 -9.67 12.19
C LYS A 28 1.51 -10.71 12.79
N ASP A 29 2.09 -11.68 13.48
CA ASP A 29 1.30 -12.69 14.20
C ASP A 29 0.30 -12.01 15.16
N LYS A 30 -0.91 -12.57 15.22
CA LYS A 30 -2.03 -12.14 16.07
C LYS A 30 -2.61 -10.77 15.75
N GLU A 31 -2.20 -10.11 14.67
CA GLU A 31 -2.81 -8.84 14.28
C GLU A 31 -4.24 -9.00 13.79
N PHE A 32 -5.05 -7.99 14.08
CA PHE A 32 -6.36 -7.80 13.46
C PHE A 32 -6.22 -6.71 12.40
N ILE A 33 -6.07 -7.10 11.14
CA ILE A 33 -5.95 -6.19 10.00
C ILE A 33 -7.32 -5.96 9.38
N VAL A 34 -7.69 -4.70 9.18
CA VAL A 34 -8.92 -4.35 8.47
C VAL A 34 -8.61 -3.66 7.14
N PHE A 35 -9.11 -4.20 6.03
CA PHE A 35 -9.09 -3.52 4.74
C PHE A 35 -10.37 -2.69 4.60
N VAL A 36 -10.21 -1.40 4.35
CA VAL A 36 -11.33 -0.45 4.20
C VAL A 36 -11.13 0.43 2.96
N GLY A 37 -12.22 0.82 2.33
CA GLY A 37 -12.19 1.66 1.13
C GLY A 37 -13.51 1.60 0.35
N PRO A 38 -13.66 2.41 -0.71
CA PRO A 38 -14.86 2.47 -1.52
C PRO A 38 -15.18 1.14 -2.21
N SER A 39 -16.39 0.99 -2.73
CA SER A 39 -16.72 -0.17 -3.56
C SER A 39 -15.78 -0.26 -4.77
N GLY A 40 -15.35 -1.47 -5.12
CA GLY A 40 -14.47 -1.70 -6.27
C GLY A 40 -12.98 -1.40 -6.07
N CYS A 41 -12.53 -0.98 -4.88
CA CYS A 41 -11.11 -0.63 -4.67
C CYS A 41 -10.14 -1.83 -4.51
N GLY A 42 -10.59 -3.07 -4.69
CA GLY A 42 -9.74 -4.27 -4.69
C GLY A 42 -9.63 -5.04 -3.36
N LYS A 43 -10.42 -4.70 -2.32
CA LYS A 43 -10.37 -5.36 -1.00
C LYS A 43 -10.66 -6.86 -1.05
N SER A 44 -11.85 -7.24 -1.54
CA SER A 44 -12.26 -8.65 -1.62
C SER A 44 -11.41 -9.42 -2.63
N THR A 45 -10.95 -8.78 -3.71
CA THR A 45 -9.97 -9.36 -4.65
C THR A 45 -8.67 -9.70 -3.92
N THR A 46 -8.11 -8.77 -3.13
CA THR A 46 -6.90 -9.02 -2.33
C THR A 46 -7.12 -10.15 -1.33
N LEU A 47 -8.27 -10.16 -0.63
CA LEU A 47 -8.61 -11.22 0.32
C LEU A 47 -8.73 -12.60 -0.36
N ARG A 48 -9.32 -12.67 -1.57
CA ARG A 48 -9.45 -13.90 -2.36
C ARG A 48 -8.12 -14.40 -2.91
N MET A 49 -7.20 -13.49 -3.25
CA MET A 49 -5.82 -13.83 -3.62
C MET A 49 -5.08 -14.47 -2.45
N ILE A 50 -5.20 -13.90 -1.24
CA ILE A 50 -4.68 -14.53 -0.01
C ILE A 50 -5.31 -15.90 0.17
N ALA A 51 -6.64 -15.99 -0.05
CA ALA A 51 -7.39 -17.22 0.09
C ALA A 51 -7.03 -18.35 -0.91
N GLY A 52 -6.34 -18.03 -1.99
CA GLY A 52 -6.12 -18.96 -3.11
C GLY A 52 -7.41 -19.27 -3.88
N LEU A 53 -8.41 -18.39 -3.79
CA LEU A 53 -9.62 -18.44 -4.61
C LEU A 53 -9.48 -17.61 -5.89
N GLU A 54 -8.40 -16.85 -5.97
CA GLU A 54 -8.07 -15.99 -7.09
C GLU A 54 -6.56 -16.01 -7.31
N GLU A 55 -6.14 -16.11 -8.57
CA GLU A 55 -4.72 -16.14 -8.92
C GLU A 55 -4.09 -14.75 -8.80
N ILE A 56 -2.87 -14.70 -8.27
CA ILE A 56 -2.03 -13.51 -8.24
C ILE A 56 -1.37 -13.36 -9.61
N THR A 57 -1.57 -12.22 -10.28
CA THR A 57 -0.96 -11.97 -11.60
C THR A 57 0.56 -11.80 -11.48
N ALA A 58 1.00 -11.10 -10.45
CA ALA A 58 2.40 -10.75 -10.23
C ALA A 58 2.66 -10.47 -8.74
N GLY A 59 3.89 -10.68 -8.28
CA GLY A 59 4.30 -10.51 -6.89
C GLY A 59 4.36 -11.80 -6.10
N GLN A 60 4.64 -11.69 -4.81
CA GLN A 60 4.86 -12.83 -3.93
C GLN A 60 3.96 -12.75 -2.69
N LEU A 61 3.34 -13.87 -2.34
CA LEU A 61 2.58 -14.05 -1.11
C LEU A 61 3.24 -15.15 -0.28
N TYR A 62 3.56 -14.79 0.97
CA TYR A 62 4.08 -15.71 1.97
C TYR A 62 3.11 -15.82 3.14
N ILE A 63 2.93 -17.04 3.64
CA ILE A 63 2.23 -17.34 4.89
C ILE A 63 3.16 -18.21 5.73
N ASP A 64 3.45 -17.81 6.97
CA ASP A 64 4.44 -18.43 7.86
C ASP A 64 5.81 -18.62 7.17
N ASN A 65 6.26 -17.58 6.44
CA ASN A 65 7.47 -17.57 5.60
C ASN A 65 7.48 -18.59 4.44
N VAL A 66 6.38 -19.28 4.16
CA VAL A 66 6.27 -20.20 3.03
C VAL A 66 5.64 -19.49 1.84
N TYR A 67 6.27 -19.55 0.66
CA TYR A 67 5.68 -19.04 -0.57
C TYR A 67 4.44 -19.86 -0.95
N VAL A 68 3.30 -19.20 -1.20
CA VAL A 68 2.01 -19.90 -1.38
C VAL A 68 1.27 -19.57 -2.66
N ASN A 69 1.81 -18.75 -3.58
CA ASN A 69 1.10 -18.38 -4.82
C ASN A 69 0.60 -19.61 -5.59
N ASP A 70 1.43 -20.63 -5.71
CA ASP A 70 1.15 -21.86 -6.48
C ASP A 70 0.45 -22.96 -5.65
N LYS A 71 0.18 -22.70 -4.36
CA LYS A 71 -0.56 -23.64 -3.50
C LYS A 71 -2.06 -23.48 -3.69
N GLU A 72 -2.75 -24.61 -3.78
CA GLU A 72 -4.22 -24.65 -3.72
C GLU A 72 -4.72 -24.10 -2.38
N SER A 73 -5.92 -23.50 -2.39
CA SER A 73 -6.56 -22.92 -1.21
C SER A 73 -6.63 -23.86 0.01
N LYS A 74 -6.75 -25.17 -0.20
CA LYS A 74 -6.81 -26.18 0.87
C LYS A 74 -5.48 -26.36 1.63
N ASP A 75 -4.37 -26.01 0.98
CA ASP A 75 -2.99 -26.24 1.45
C ASP A 75 -2.32 -24.96 2.00
N ARG A 76 -3.08 -23.86 2.12
CA ARG A 76 -2.62 -22.57 2.66
C ARG A 76 -2.86 -22.37 4.16
N ASP A 77 -3.41 -23.38 4.84
CA ASP A 77 -3.75 -23.35 6.27
C ASP A 77 -4.54 -22.12 6.76
N ILE A 78 -5.53 -21.72 5.98
CA ILE A 78 -6.39 -20.57 6.24
C ILE A 78 -7.87 -20.97 6.34
N ALA A 79 -8.68 -20.15 6.99
CA ALA A 79 -10.13 -20.25 6.93
C ALA A 79 -10.77 -18.93 6.51
N MET A 80 -11.69 -19.01 5.54
CA MET A 80 -12.43 -17.86 5.03
C MET A 80 -13.90 -17.92 5.44
N VAL A 81 -14.43 -16.77 5.86
CA VAL A 81 -15.84 -16.55 6.19
C VAL A 81 -16.42 -15.58 5.16
N PHE A 82 -17.37 -16.07 4.37
CA PHE A 82 -17.99 -15.31 3.28
C PHE A 82 -19.17 -14.46 3.75
N GLN A 83 -19.44 -13.38 3.01
CA GLN A 83 -20.55 -12.45 3.22
C GLN A 83 -21.93 -13.11 3.40
N ASN A 84 -22.24 -14.15 2.60
CA ASN A 84 -23.55 -14.82 2.62
C ASN A 84 -23.63 -16.00 3.62
N TYR A 85 -22.65 -16.15 4.51
CA TYR A 85 -22.46 -17.25 5.47
C TYR A 85 -22.26 -18.66 4.85
N ALA A 86 -22.77 -18.88 3.64
CA ALA A 86 -22.64 -20.10 2.82
C ALA A 86 -22.95 -21.40 3.59
N LEU A 87 -23.94 -21.36 4.51
CA LEU A 87 -24.33 -22.52 5.31
C LEU A 87 -25.15 -23.52 4.48
N TYR A 88 -24.91 -24.82 4.69
CA TYR A 88 -25.68 -25.89 4.06
C TYR A 88 -27.06 -26.00 4.73
N PRO A 89 -28.16 -25.66 4.03
CA PRO A 89 -29.48 -25.50 4.65
C PRO A 89 -30.12 -26.82 5.08
N HIS A 90 -29.68 -27.94 4.50
CA HIS A 90 -30.16 -29.28 4.80
C HIS A 90 -29.42 -29.94 5.99
N MET A 91 -28.28 -29.39 6.38
CA MET A 91 -27.45 -29.87 7.49
C MET A 91 -27.79 -29.15 8.80
N THR A 92 -27.61 -29.82 9.95
CA THR A 92 -27.67 -29.18 11.27
C THR A 92 -26.47 -28.27 11.50
N VAL A 93 -26.48 -27.48 12.57
CA VAL A 93 -25.34 -26.65 12.98
C VAL A 93 -24.09 -27.50 13.22
N TYR A 94 -24.22 -28.60 13.97
CA TYR A 94 -23.13 -29.55 14.18
C TYR A 94 -22.57 -30.07 12.86
N GLN A 95 -23.45 -30.49 11.95
CA GLN A 95 -23.04 -31.01 10.64
C GLN A 95 -22.35 -29.94 9.77
N ASN A 96 -22.84 -28.70 9.80
CA ASN A 96 -22.21 -27.58 9.11
C ASN A 96 -20.77 -27.36 9.59
N MET A 97 -20.56 -27.34 10.91
CA MET A 97 -19.24 -27.17 11.54
C MET A 97 -18.33 -28.38 11.26
N ALA A 98 -18.83 -29.60 11.42
CA ALA A 98 -18.05 -30.82 11.23
C ALA A 98 -17.67 -31.12 9.76
N PHE A 99 -18.37 -30.55 8.78
CA PHE A 99 -18.27 -30.93 7.37
C PHE A 99 -16.83 -30.89 6.82
N GLY A 100 -16.10 -29.79 7.06
CA GLY A 100 -14.74 -29.63 6.54
C GLY A 100 -13.74 -30.61 7.15
N LEU A 101 -13.90 -30.95 8.43
CA LEU A 101 -13.06 -31.93 9.12
C LEU A 101 -13.33 -33.36 8.62
N LYS A 102 -14.60 -33.70 8.36
CA LYS A 102 -14.99 -34.99 7.77
C LYS A 102 -14.38 -35.21 6.39
N LEU A 103 -14.37 -34.19 5.53
CA LEU A 103 -13.74 -34.29 4.21
C LEU A 103 -12.23 -34.53 4.29
N ARG A 104 -11.58 -33.98 5.33
CA ARG A 104 -10.17 -34.20 5.64
C ARG A 104 -9.89 -35.50 6.40
N LYS A 105 -10.92 -36.34 6.60
CA LYS A 105 -10.83 -37.64 7.27
C LYS A 105 -10.27 -37.57 8.70
N PHE A 106 -10.60 -36.52 9.44
CA PHE A 106 -10.28 -36.43 10.87
C PHE A 106 -11.02 -37.52 11.66
N ASP A 107 -10.44 -37.92 12.77
CA ASP A 107 -11.05 -38.89 13.69
C ASP A 107 -12.40 -38.37 14.24
N PRO A 108 -13.45 -39.20 14.31
CA PRO A 108 -14.76 -38.77 14.80
C PRO A 108 -14.76 -38.16 16.20
N GLU A 109 -13.92 -38.64 17.12
CA GLU A 109 -13.80 -38.10 18.48
C GLU A 109 -13.15 -36.71 18.46
N ASP A 110 -12.13 -36.52 17.62
CA ASP A 110 -11.50 -35.20 17.46
C ASP A 110 -12.47 -34.19 16.82
N ILE A 111 -13.27 -34.62 15.86
CA ILE A 111 -14.33 -33.78 15.26
C ILE A 111 -15.31 -33.32 16.33
N ASP A 112 -15.84 -34.24 17.15
CA ASP A 112 -16.80 -33.91 18.20
C ASP A 112 -16.20 -32.94 19.23
N ARG A 113 -14.96 -33.21 19.68
CA ARG A 113 -14.21 -32.34 20.58
C ARG A 113 -14.05 -30.92 20.02
N ARG A 114 -13.58 -30.79 18.78
CA ARG A 114 -13.38 -29.49 18.12
C ARG A 114 -14.70 -28.73 17.93
N VAL A 115 -15.76 -29.42 17.51
CA VAL A 115 -17.08 -28.81 17.30
C VAL A 115 -17.67 -28.32 18.62
N LYS A 116 -17.61 -29.11 19.70
CA LYS A 116 -18.08 -28.71 21.03
C LYS A 116 -17.30 -27.52 21.57
N ARG A 117 -15.97 -27.56 21.50
CA ARG A 117 -15.10 -26.44 21.90
C ARG A 117 -15.43 -25.15 21.14
N ALA A 118 -15.58 -25.23 19.81
CA ALA A 118 -15.95 -24.08 18.99
C ALA A 118 -17.37 -23.57 19.33
N ALA A 119 -18.31 -24.46 19.61
CA ALA A 119 -19.67 -24.10 19.99
C ALA A 119 -19.72 -23.41 21.36
N GLU A 120 -18.88 -23.80 22.32
CA GLU A 120 -18.73 -23.14 23.61
C GLU A 120 -18.14 -21.72 23.45
N ILE A 121 -17.05 -21.58 22.68
CA ILE A 121 -16.41 -20.28 22.40
C ILE A 121 -17.41 -19.28 21.80
N LEU A 122 -18.30 -19.78 20.93
CA LEU A 122 -19.30 -19.00 20.21
C LEU A 122 -20.66 -18.92 20.92
N GLU A 123 -20.83 -19.58 22.07
CA GLU A 123 -22.08 -19.68 22.82
C GLU A 123 -23.26 -20.16 21.95
N ILE A 124 -23.05 -21.24 21.18
CA ILE A 124 -24.05 -21.87 20.31
C ILE A 124 -24.27 -23.36 20.62
N THR A 125 -23.82 -23.84 21.78
CA THR A 125 -23.93 -25.25 22.20
C THR A 125 -25.36 -25.79 22.09
N ASP A 126 -26.36 -25.04 22.56
CA ASP A 126 -27.78 -25.43 22.51
C ASP A 126 -28.39 -25.42 21.10
N LEU A 127 -27.65 -24.90 20.11
CA LEU A 127 -28.10 -24.76 18.73
C LEU A 127 -27.56 -25.87 17.82
N LEU A 128 -26.66 -26.73 18.31
CA LEU A 128 -25.95 -27.76 17.53
C LEU A 128 -26.89 -28.69 16.73
N THR A 129 -28.07 -28.98 17.27
CA THR A 129 -29.06 -29.87 16.64
C THR A 129 -30.03 -29.16 15.68
N ARG A 130 -30.05 -27.82 15.68
CA ARG A 130 -30.95 -27.02 14.83
C ARG A 130 -30.42 -26.93 13.40
N LYS A 131 -31.30 -26.60 12.45
CA LYS A 131 -30.93 -26.28 11.05
C LYS A 131 -30.86 -24.76 10.85
N PRO A 132 -30.09 -24.24 9.87
CA PRO A 132 -29.89 -22.80 9.65
C PRO A 132 -31.16 -21.95 9.52
N LYS A 133 -32.25 -22.54 8.99
CA LYS A 133 -33.55 -21.86 8.85
C LYS A 133 -34.21 -21.51 10.19
N ALA A 134 -33.84 -22.21 11.27
CA ALA A 134 -34.38 -22.01 12.63
C ALA A 134 -33.50 -21.10 13.50
N LEU A 135 -32.56 -20.36 12.89
CA LEU A 135 -31.60 -19.49 13.56
C LEU A 135 -31.84 -18.02 13.20
N SER A 136 -31.50 -17.11 14.13
CA SER A 136 -31.41 -15.68 13.83
C SER A 136 -30.21 -15.36 12.91
N GLY A 137 -30.14 -14.13 12.39
CA GLY A 137 -29.01 -13.68 11.56
C GLY A 137 -27.66 -13.82 12.28
N GLY A 138 -27.57 -13.34 13.53
CA GLY A 138 -26.35 -13.42 14.33
C GLY A 138 -25.99 -14.85 14.71
N GLN A 139 -26.98 -15.70 14.98
CA GLN A 139 -26.75 -17.13 15.20
C GLN A 139 -26.18 -17.80 13.94
N ARG A 140 -26.72 -17.53 12.75
CA ARG A 140 -26.16 -18.05 11.49
C ARG A 140 -24.71 -17.59 11.28
N GLN A 141 -24.40 -16.34 11.61
CA GLN A 141 -23.03 -15.84 11.53
C GLN A 141 -22.10 -16.57 12.51
N ARG A 142 -22.52 -16.77 13.78
CA ARG A 142 -21.76 -17.57 14.75
C ARG A 142 -21.50 -18.98 14.23
N VAL A 143 -22.48 -19.62 13.58
CA VAL A 143 -22.26 -20.93 12.94
C VAL A 143 -21.25 -20.88 11.79
N ALA A 144 -21.27 -19.82 10.97
CA ALA A 144 -20.29 -19.64 9.90
C ALA A 144 -18.87 -19.42 10.44
N LEU A 145 -18.71 -18.62 11.50
CA LEU A 145 -17.46 -18.50 12.25
C LEU A 145 -17.03 -19.84 12.84
N GLY A 146 -17.98 -20.62 13.37
CA GLY A 146 -17.73 -21.95 13.92
C GLY A 146 -17.11 -22.90 12.90
N ARG A 147 -17.55 -22.86 11.64
CA ARG A 147 -16.96 -23.63 10.53
C ARG A 147 -15.49 -23.28 10.28
N ALA A 148 -15.10 -22.02 10.51
CA ALA A 148 -13.72 -21.59 10.40
C ALA A 148 -12.91 -22.02 11.63
N ILE A 149 -13.44 -21.82 12.84
CA ILE A 149 -12.75 -22.08 14.11
C ILE A 149 -12.40 -23.55 14.30
N VAL A 150 -13.28 -24.48 13.93
CA VAL A 150 -13.01 -25.92 14.11
C VAL A 150 -11.77 -26.40 13.37
N ARG A 151 -11.31 -25.66 12.35
CA ARG A 151 -10.09 -25.95 11.60
C ARG A 151 -8.81 -25.50 12.30
N GLU A 152 -8.91 -24.63 13.31
CA GLU A 152 -7.75 -24.01 13.99
C GLU A 152 -6.70 -23.45 13.00
N PRO A 153 -7.11 -22.59 12.04
CA PRO A 153 -6.21 -22.10 10.99
C PRO A 153 -5.20 -21.09 11.55
N SER A 154 -4.09 -20.95 10.83
CA SER A 154 -3.07 -19.93 11.12
C SER A 154 -3.58 -18.51 10.85
N VAL A 155 -4.46 -18.34 9.84
CA VAL A 155 -5.04 -17.04 9.46
C VAL A 155 -6.55 -17.13 9.21
N PHE A 156 -7.31 -16.20 9.80
CA PHE A 156 -8.73 -16.01 9.53
C PHE A 156 -8.96 -14.90 8.52
N LEU A 157 -9.76 -15.17 7.49
CA LEU A 157 -10.15 -14.21 6.46
C LEU A 157 -11.66 -13.96 6.54
N LEU A 158 -12.09 -12.72 6.67
CA LEU A 158 -13.51 -12.36 6.79
C LEU A 158 -13.89 -11.33 5.71
N ASP A 159 -14.78 -11.71 4.79
CA ASP A 159 -15.23 -10.86 3.67
C ASP A 159 -16.62 -10.26 3.97
N GLU A 160 -16.65 -9.01 4.43
CA GLU A 160 -17.85 -8.25 4.79
C GLU A 160 -18.88 -9.02 5.64
N PRO A 161 -18.46 -9.69 6.73
CA PRO A 161 -19.29 -10.67 7.44
C PRO A 161 -20.51 -10.05 8.16
N LEU A 162 -20.57 -8.72 8.29
CA LEU A 162 -21.63 -7.98 9.00
C LEU A 162 -22.58 -7.22 8.06
N SER A 163 -22.30 -7.16 6.76
CA SER A 163 -23.04 -6.35 5.78
C SER A 163 -24.54 -6.68 5.72
N ASN A 164 -24.89 -7.96 5.88
CA ASN A 164 -26.27 -8.48 5.79
C ASN A 164 -27.08 -8.36 7.09
N LEU A 165 -26.54 -7.72 8.14
CA LEU A 165 -27.20 -7.60 9.45
C LEU A 165 -27.79 -6.21 9.67
N ASP A 166 -28.80 -6.11 10.55
CA ASP A 166 -29.34 -4.83 11.01
C ASP A 166 -28.36 -4.10 11.93
N ALA A 167 -28.55 -2.79 12.10
CA ALA A 167 -27.63 -1.93 12.85
C ALA A 167 -27.38 -2.40 14.30
N LYS A 168 -28.43 -2.81 15.02
CA LYS A 168 -28.32 -3.25 16.42
C LYS A 168 -27.50 -4.55 16.50
N LEU A 169 -27.79 -5.49 15.62
CA LEU A 169 -27.08 -6.76 15.58
C LEU A 169 -25.64 -6.60 15.10
N ARG A 170 -25.33 -5.65 14.20
CA ARG A 170 -23.95 -5.32 13.82
C ARG A 170 -23.13 -4.88 15.02
N VAL A 171 -23.64 -3.96 15.86
CA VAL A 171 -22.93 -3.50 17.07
C VAL A 171 -22.58 -4.67 17.98
N GLN A 172 -23.56 -5.55 18.22
CA GLN A 172 -23.34 -6.75 19.03
C GLN A 172 -22.29 -7.65 18.41
N MET A 173 -22.42 -7.99 17.12
CA MET A 173 -21.51 -8.93 16.46
C MET A 173 -20.09 -8.39 16.29
N ARG A 174 -19.87 -7.08 16.13
CA ARG A 174 -18.53 -6.47 16.19
C ARG A 174 -17.84 -6.79 17.50
N THR A 175 -18.54 -6.54 18.61
CA THR A 175 -18.03 -6.82 19.97
C THR A 175 -17.66 -8.30 20.12
N GLU A 176 -18.49 -9.19 19.59
CA GLU A 176 -18.25 -10.63 19.66
C GLU A 176 -17.06 -11.09 18.81
N ILE A 177 -16.86 -10.51 17.61
CA ILE A 177 -15.69 -10.81 16.78
C ILE A 177 -14.41 -10.30 17.45
N THR A 178 -14.42 -9.11 18.06
CA THR A 178 -13.26 -8.60 18.80
C THR A 178 -12.92 -9.50 20.00
N LYS A 179 -13.93 -9.91 20.79
CA LYS A 179 -13.72 -10.89 21.88
C LYS A 179 -13.17 -12.22 21.36
N LEU A 180 -13.66 -12.68 20.22
CA LEU A 180 -13.20 -13.92 19.60
C LEU A 180 -11.72 -13.83 19.21
N HIS A 181 -11.32 -12.75 18.55
CA HIS A 181 -9.91 -12.50 18.20
C HIS A 181 -9.02 -12.51 19.45
N ASN A 182 -9.43 -11.81 20.52
CA ASN A 182 -8.70 -11.81 21.80
C ASN A 182 -8.57 -13.21 22.43
N ARG A 183 -9.61 -14.05 22.31
CA ARG A 183 -9.62 -15.42 22.85
C ARG A 183 -8.76 -16.39 22.03
N LEU A 184 -8.77 -16.25 20.71
CA LEU A 184 -8.04 -17.15 19.81
C LEU A 184 -6.58 -16.76 19.66
N ALA A 185 -6.26 -15.46 19.74
CA ALA A 185 -4.91 -14.93 19.59
C ALA A 185 -4.24 -15.40 18.29
N THR A 186 -4.97 -15.31 17.17
CA THR A 186 -4.56 -15.68 15.80
C THR A 186 -4.74 -14.48 14.86
N THR A 187 -4.06 -14.45 13.73
CA THR A 187 -4.17 -13.33 12.77
C THR A 187 -5.52 -13.30 12.06
N PHE A 188 -6.12 -12.12 12.00
CA PHE A 188 -7.40 -11.84 11.33
C PHE A 188 -7.17 -10.82 10.22
N ILE A 189 -7.70 -11.10 9.03
CA ILE A 189 -7.82 -10.14 7.92
C ILE A 189 -9.30 -9.96 7.61
N TYR A 190 -9.79 -8.74 7.81
CA TYR A 190 -11.20 -8.40 7.75
C TYR A 190 -11.45 -7.33 6.70
N VAL A 191 -12.39 -7.56 5.79
CA VAL A 191 -12.77 -6.60 4.76
C VAL A 191 -14.10 -5.96 5.11
N THR A 192 -14.19 -4.63 5.00
CA THR A 192 -15.44 -3.90 5.19
C THR A 192 -15.49 -2.60 4.39
N HIS A 193 -16.71 -2.10 4.20
CA HIS A 193 -16.99 -0.76 3.71
C HIS A 193 -17.38 0.20 4.86
N ASP A 194 -17.60 -0.32 6.07
CA ASP A 194 -17.99 0.47 7.23
C ASP A 194 -16.74 0.96 7.99
N GLN A 195 -16.59 2.28 8.07
CA GLN A 195 -15.46 2.91 8.75
C GLN A 195 -15.47 2.63 10.25
N THR A 196 -16.66 2.54 10.87
CA THR A 196 -16.81 2.26 12.30
C THR A 196 -16.33 0.85 12.62
N GLU A 197 -16.58 -0.13 11.74
CA GLU A 197 -16.01 -1.47 11.86
C GLU A 197 -14.48 -1.41 11.84
N ALA A 198 -13.90 -0.71 10.87
CA ALA A 198 -12.45 -0.56 10.78
C ALA A 198 -11.85 0.10 12.02
N MET A 199 -12.45 1.19 12.48
CA MET A 199 -11.97 1.99 13.61
C MET A 199 -12.07 1.27 14.96
N THR A 200 -13.02 0.35 15.13
CA THR A 200 -13.29 -0.29 16.43
C THR A 200 -12.69 -1.69 16.57
N MET A 201 -12.31 -2.34 15.46
CA MET A 201 -11.86 -3.74 15.46
C MET A 201 -10.40 -3.89 15.05
N GLY A 202 -9.89 -3.01 14.19
CA GLY A 202 -8.54 -3.13 13.62
C GLY A 202 -7.44 -2.75 14.60
N THR A 203 -6.45 -3.62 14.75
CA THR A 203 -5.13 -3.25 15.30
C THR A 203 -4.39 -2.31 14.34
N ARG A 204 -4.47 -2.60 13.03
CA ARG A 204 -4.10 -1.70 11.94
C ARG A 204 -5.16 -1.78 10.84
N ILE A 205 -5.33 -0.67 10.13
CA ILE A 205 -6.27 -0.56 9.02
C ILE A 205 -5.46 -0.25 7.76
N VAL A 206 -5.82 -0.91 6.66
CA VAL A 206 -5.32 -0.66 5.31
C VAL A 206 -6.39 0.09 4.55
N VAL A 207 -6.16 1.38 4.30
CA VAL A 207 -7.06 2.21 3.51
C VAL A 207 -6.72 2.05 2.03
N MET A 208 -7.69 1.65 1.21
CA MET A 208 -7.50 1.35 -0.21
C MET A 208 -8.36 2.23 -1.11
N LYS A 209 -7.79 2.67 -2.23
CA LYS A 209 -8.48 3.41 -3.31
C LYS A 209 -7.96 2.94 -4.66
N ASP A 210 -8.85 2.60 -5.59
CA ASP A 210 -8.52 2.25 -6.98
C ASP A 210 -7.41 1.20 -7.15
N GLY A 211 -7.41 0.19 -6.26
CA GLY A 211 -6.43 -0.90 -6.25
C GLY A 211 -5.11 -0.59 -5.54
N VAL A 212 -4.95 0.61 -4.97
CA VAL A 212 -3.72 1.10 -4.33
C VAL A 212 -3.94 1.31 -2.84
N ILE A 213 -2.97 0.87 -2.03
CA ILE A 213 -2.90 1.20 -0.59
C ILE A 213 -2.60 2.70 -0.45
N GLN A 214 -3.46 3.43 0.24
CA GLN A 214 -3.31 4.86 0.50
C GLN A 214 -2.52 5.12 1.79
N GLN A 215 -2.82 4.35 2.84
CA GLN A 215 -2.14 4.40 4.13
C GLN A 215 -2.42 3.12 4.92
N VAL A 216 -1.44 2.68 5.71
CA VAL A 216 -1.57 1.56 6.65
C VAL A 216 -1.06 2.02 8.01
N ASP A 217 -1.94 2.07 9.00
CA ASP A 217 -1.55 2.46 10.36
C ASP A 217 -2.63 2.02 11.38
N THR A 218 -2.42 2.35 12.65
CA THR A 218 -3.44 2.20 13.69
C THR A 218 -4.65 3.09 13.40
N PRO A 219 -5.85 2.75 13.90
CA PRO A 219 -7.05 3.58 13.73
C PRO A 219 -6.84 5.04 14.14
N ILE A 220 -6.20 5.28 15.29
CA ILE A 220 -5.98 6.62 15.84
C ILE A 220 -5.02 7.39 14.93
N THR A 221 -3.90 6.78 14.51
CA THR A 221 -2.94 7.46 13.63
C THR A 221 -3.57 7.81 12.29
N LEU A 222 -4.38 6.94 11.69
CA LEU A 222 -5.07 7.24 10.43
C LEU A 222 -6.07 8.39 10.56
N PHE A 223 -6.74 8.47 11.71
CA PHE A 223 -7.71 9.52 11.97
C PHE A 223 -7.06 10.88 12.23
N GLU A 224 -6.00 10.89 13.05
CA GLU A 224 -5.29 12.08 13.50
C GLU A 224 -4.16 12.52 12.57
N ASN A 225 -3.60 11.64 11.75
CA ASN A 225 -2.47 11.93 10.86
C ASN A 225 -2.69 11.29 9.47
N PRO A 226 -3.73 11.69 8.73
CA PRO A 226 -3.97 11.20 7.38
C PRO A 226 -2.88 11.72 6.42
N THR A 227 -2.30 10.84 5.59
CA THR A 227 -1.21 11.20 4.65
C THR A 227 -1.70 11.90 3.39
N ASN A 228 -3.00 11.87 3.12
CA ASN A 228 -3.62 12.52 1.97
C ASN A 228 -5.09 12.87 2.24
N LEU A 229 -5.64 13.71 1.37
CA LEU A 229 -7.02 14.20 1.45
C LEU A 229 -8.05 13.07 1.43
N PHE A 230 -7.78 12.02 0.65
CA PHE A 230 -8.70 10.90 0.55
C PHE A 230 -8.80 10.16 1.89
N VAL A 231 -7.70 9.82 2.56
CA VAL A 231 -7.75 9.19 3.89
C VAL A 231 -8.43 10.13 4.90
N ALA A 232 -8.12 11.42 4.85
CA ALA A 232 -8.67 12.44 5.74
C ALA A 232 -10.20 12.57 5.64
N THR A 233 -10.73 12.52 4.41
CA THR A 233 -12.17 12.66 4.14
C THR A 233 -12.92 11.32 4.18
N PHE A 234 -12.22 10.21 3.93
CA PHE A 234 -12.80 8.87 3.92
C PHE A 234 -12.96 8.31 5.33
N LEU A 235 -12.07 8.60 6.28
CA LEU A 235 -12.23 8.12 7.66
C LEU A 235 -12.87 9.20 8.51
N GLY A 236 -13.99 8.90 9.17
CA GLY A 236 -14.71 9.82 10.05
C GLY A 236 -16.12 10.11 9.54
N SER A 237 -17.08 10.09 10.46
CA SER A 237 -18.48 10.42 10.19
C SER A 237 -18.95 11.45 11.23
N PRO A 238 -19.27 12.70 10.83
CA PRO A 238 -19.27 13.22 9.46
C PRO A 238 -17.86 13.39 8.86
N GLN A 239 -17.80 13.63 7.55
CA GLN A 239 -16.54 13.83 6.82
C GLN A 239 -15.80 15.10 7.30
N MET A 240 -14.48 15.12 7.13
CA MET A 240 -13.66 16.30 7.38
C MET A 240 -14.11 17.48 6.50
N ASN A 241 -14.25 18.66 7.09
CA ASN A 241 -14.49 19.89 6.33
C ASN A 241 -13.24 20.29 5.58
N ILE A 242 -13.36 20.58 4.29
CA ILE A 242 -12.24 21.01 3.43
C ILE A 242 -12.48 22.42 2.94
N LEU A 243 -11.49 23.29 3.14
CA LEU A 243 -11.52 24.70 2.81
C LEU A 243 -10.30 25.09 1.99
N LYS A 244 -10.48 25.68 0.81
CA LYS A 244 -9.36 26.33 0.10
C LYS A 244 -8.83 27.50 0.92
N SER A 245 -7.53 27.56 1.18
CA SER A 245 -6.92 28.57 2.04
C SER A 245 -5.60 29.04 1.43
N LYS A 246 -5.24 30.30 1.64
CA LYS A 246 -3.93 30.83 1.28
C LYS A 246 -3.04 30.81 2.51
N LEU A 247 -1.88 30.16 2.38
CA LEU A 247 -0.89 30.03 3.44
C LEU A 247 0.12 31.18 3.35
N THR A 248 0.39 31.90 4.43
CA THR A 248 1.35 33.03 4.45
C THR A 248 2.21 33.01 5.72
N LEU A 249 3.26 33.82 5.73
CA LEU A 249 4.05 34.12 6.94
C LEU A 249 3.77 35.56 7.39
N GLU A 250 3.21 35.73 8.58
CA GLU A 250 3.02 37.03 9.20
C GLU A 250 3.76 37.11 10.54
N LYS A 251 4.64 38.10 10.71
CA LYS A 251 5.43 38.27 11.95
C LYS A 251 6.10 36.96 12.41
N ASN A 252 6.62 36.20 11.44
CA ASN A 252 7.23 34.87 11.61
C ASN A 252 6.30 33.73 12.03
N SER A 253 4.99 33.97 12.16
CA SER A 253 3.99 32.92 12.39
C SER A 253 3.43 32.42 11.06
N LEU A 254 3.20 31.12 10.96
CA LEU A 254 2.49 30.53 9.83
C LEU A 254 1.00 30.86 9.96
N VAL A 255 0.39 31.32 8.88
CA VAL A 255 -1.00 31.81 8.86
C VAL A 255 -1.76 31.19 7.70
N ALA A 256 -2.96 30.68 7.95
CA ALA A 256 -3.89 30.25 6.91
C ALA A 256 -5.16 31.11 6.95
N TYR A 257 -5.52 31.74 5.83
CA TYR A 257 -6.76 32.52 5.74
C TYR A 257 -7.98 31.61 5.62
N LEU A 258 -8.93 31.79 6.52
CA LEU A 258 -10.11 30.94 6.64
C LEU A 258 -11.28 31.43 5.79
N ASN A 259 -11.20 32.62 5.20
CA ASN A 259 -12.22 33.23 4.35
C ASN A 259 -11.60 33.94 3.13
N GLY A 260 -12.41 34.17 2.09
CA GLY A 260 -11.94 34.73 0.82
C GLY A 260 -11.52 36.21 0.87
N ASP A 261 -11.92 36.95 1.92
CA ASP A 261 -11.57 38.35 2.14
C ASP A 261 -10.35 38.57 3.06
N GLU A 262 -9.63 37.50 3.41
CA GLU A 262 -8.39 37.51 4.23
C GLU A 262 -8.56 38.18 5.63
N THR A 263 -9.79 38.39 6.09
CA THR A 263 -10.07 39.03 7.39
C THR A 263 -9.99 38.05 8.57
N MET A 264 -10.10 36.75 8.32
CA MET A 264 -10.08 35.70 9.34
C MET A 264 -8.95 34.72 9.07
N LYS A 265 -8.19 34.39 10.11
CA LYS A 265 -6.98 33.58 9.98
C LYS A 265 -6.77 32.61 11.13
N ALA A 266 -6.28 31.42 10.79
CA ALA A 266 -5.70 30.48 11.73
C ALA A 266 -4.20 30.80 11.86
N VAL A 267 -3.75 31.16 13.06
CA VAL A 267 -2.34 31.43 13.35
C VAL A 267 -1.76 30.20 14.02
N PHE A 268 -0.88 29.49 13.32
CA PHE A 268 -0.27 28.27 13.81
C PHE A 268 0.86 28.58 14.80
N LYS A 269 0.95 27.78 15.86
CA LYS A 269 2.08 27.80 16.79
C LYS A 269 3.37 27.38 16.08
N GLU A 270 4.51 27.80 16.63
CA GLU A 270 5.83 27.53 16.04
C GLU A 270 6.07 26.03 15.79
N ASN A 271 5.68 25.15 16.72
CA ASN A 271 5.83 23.70 16.55
C ASN A 271 5.11 23.18 15.30
N LYS A 272 3.93 23.73 15.00
CA LYS A 272 3.13 23.32 13.86
C LYS A 272 3.69 23.90 12.55
N LYS A 273 4.20 25.13 12.58
CA LYS A 273 4.98 25.69 11.46
C LYS A 273 6.19 24.81 11.10
N ARG A 274 6.89 24.27 12.11
CA ARG A 274 8.04 23.36 11.91
C ARG A 274 7.67 22.03 11.26
N GLN A 275 6.40 21.63 11.31
CA GLN A 275 5.90 20.42 10.67
C GLN A 275 5.55 20.62 9.19
N LEU A 276 5.66 21.84 8.65
CA LEU A 276 5.41 22.10 7.23
C LEU A 276 6.46 21.41 6.37
N SER A 277 6.03 20.64 5.38
CA SER A 277 6.92 19.81 4.57
C SER A 277 7.83 20.62 3.63
N SER A 278 7.38 21.81 3.19
CA SER A 278 8.22 22.76 2.46
C SER A 278 7.76 24.21 2.67
N PHE A 279 8.72 25.14 2.77
CA PHE A 279 8.43 26.58 2.74
C PHE A 279 7.97 27.09 1.36
N ASP A 280 8.03 26.27 0.30
CA ASP A 280 7.48 26.62 -1.02
C ASP A 280 5.95 26.78 -1.01
N TYR A 281 5.28 26.24 0.01
CA TYR A 281 3.84 26.40 0.22
C TYR A 281 3.47 27.81 0.72
N ILE A 282 4.45 28.62 1.14
CA ILE A 282 4.18 30.00 1.54
C ILE A 282 3.76 30.82 0.32
N ASN A 283 2.68 31.58 0.48
CA ASN A 283 1.96 32.33 -0.55
C ASN A 283 1.25 31.46 -1.60
N GLN A 284 1.13 30.14 -1.39
CA GLN A 284 0.36 29.25 -2.24
C GLN A 284 -1.05 29.00 -1.69
N GLU A 285 -1.94 28.55 -2.58
CA GLU A 285 -3.22 27.97 -2.17
C GLU A 285 -3.01 26.52 -1.69
N VAL A 286 -3.62 26.20 -0.56
CA VAL A 286 -3.63 24.88 0.08
C VAL A 286 -5.06 24.47 0.44
N LEU A 287 -5.29 23.18 0.64
CA LEU A 287 -6.54 22.66 1.17
C LEU A 287 -6.41 22.51 2.68
N LEU A 288 -7.20 23.27 3.42
CA LEU A 288 -7.28 23.22 4.88
C LEU A 288 -8.38 22.24 5.29
N GLY A 289 -8.00 21.18 5.99
CA GLY A 289 -8.91 20.20 6.56
C GLY A 289 -9.15 20.43 8.05
N ILE A 290 -10.40 20.38 8.51
CA ILE A 290 -10.74 20.39 9.93
C ILE A 290 -11.92 19.45 10.21
N ARG A 291 -11.79 18.63 11.25
CA ARG A 291 -12.86 17.71 11.65
C ARG A 291 -14.05 18.47 12.23
N PRO A 292 -15.30 18.05 11.99
CA PRO A 292 -16.50 18.68 12.55
C PRO A 292 -16.47 18.89 14.07
N GLU A 293 -15.91 17.94 14.82
CA GLU A 293 -15.76 17.98 16.28
C GLU A 293 -14.68 18.96 16.78
N ASN A 294 -13.80 19.42 15.88
CA ASN A 294 -12.72 20.37 16.19
C ASN A 294 -13.12 21.82 15.84
N ILE A 295 -14.41 22.06 15.63
CA ILE A 295 -15.00 23.39 15.46
C ILE A 295 -15.91 23.65 16.67
N ALA A 296 -15.51 24.60 17.51
CA ALA A 296 -16.28 24.97 18.69
C ALA A 296 -17.25 26.11 18.38
N ILE A 297 -18.45 26.05 18.93
CA ILE A 297 -19.37 27.19 19.01
C ILE A 297 -18.92 28.05 20.19
N CYS A 298 -18.83 29.36 19.99
CA CYS A 298 -18.27 30.28 20.97
C CYS A 298 -18.97 31.65 20.92
N GLU A 299 -18.70 32.51 21.91
CA GLU A 299 -19.19 33.90 21.90
C GLU A 299 -18.32 34.83 21.05
N LYS A 300 -17.03 34.48 20.89
CA LYS A 300 -16.03 35.27 20.17
C LYS A 300 -15.38 34.39 19.12
N GLY A 301 -15.78 34.60 17.88
CA GLY A 301 -15.32 33.82 16.75
C GLY A 301 -15.90 34.33 15.45
N MET A 302 -15.80 33.48 14.44
CA MET A 302 -16.24 33.76 13.08
C MET A 302 -17.75 33.65 12.95
N ASP A 303 -18.38 34.64 12.33
CA ASP A 303 -19.81 34.58 12.04
C ASP A 303 -20.10 33.47 11.00
N ALA A 304 -21.01 32.58 11.39
CA ALA A 304 -21.52 31.52 10.53
C ALA A 304 -23.06 31.49 10.59
N TYR A 305 -23.69 31.41 9.43
CA TYR A 305 -25.14 31.31 9.32
C TYR A 305 -25.56 29.84 9.27
N VAL A 306 -26.38 29.42 10.23
CA VAL A 306 -26.88 28.04 10.32
C VAL A 306 -28.02 27.84 9.33
N ASP A 307 -27.87 26.85 8.45
CA ASP A 307 -28.90 26.50 7.48
C ASP A 307 -29.71 25.28 7.93
N VAL A 308 -29.01 24.21 8.30
CA VAL A 308 -29.62 22.94 8.74
C VAL A 308 -29.06 22.52 10.09
N VAL A 309 -29.92 21.96 10.94
CA VAL A 309 -29.56 21.34 12.21
C VAL A 309 -30.17 19.95 12.25
N GLU A 310 -29.33 18.93 12.41
CA GLU A 310 -29.74 17.54 12.58
C GLU A 310 -29.48 17.09 14.01
N GLN A 311 -30.53 16.67 14.71
CA GLN A 311 -30.44 16.15 16.07
C GLN A 311 -30.40 14.62 16.03
N LEU A 312 -29.27 14.03 16.42
CA LEU A 312 -29.06 12.58 16.42
C LEU A 312 -29.22 11.95 17.81
N GLY A 313 -29.57 12.76 18.82
CA GLY A 313 -29.78 12.33 20.20
C GLY A 313 -28.72 12.90 21.12
N ASP A 314 -27.59 12.23 21.23
CA ASP A 314 -26.42 12.63 22.02
C ASP A 314 -25.52 13.66 21.29
N GLU A 315 -25.72 13.80 19.99
CA GLU A 315 -24.96 14.71 19.13
C GLU A 315 -25.90 15.54 18.23
N THR A 316 -25.47 16.76 17.92
CA THR A 316 -26.12 17.64 16.96
C THR A 316 -25.14 18.00 15.85
N LEU A 317 -25.54 17.74 14.60
CA LEU A 317 -24.81 18.17 13.41
C LEU A 317 -25.39 19.49 12.92
N ILE A 318 -24.52 20.49 12.75
CA ILE A 318 -24.90 21.84 12.38
C ILE A 318 -24.22 22.16 11.05
N TYR A 319 -25.05 22.41 10.03
CA TYR A 319 -24.60 22.81 8.70
C TYR A 319 -24.68 24.33 8.61
N ALA A 320 -23.52 24.98 8.54
CA ALA A 320 -23.42 26.44 8.58
C ALA A 320 -22.54 26.98 7.45
N LYS A 321 -22.85 28.19 6.96
CA LYS A 321 -22.03 28.92 5.99
C LYS A 321 -21.25 30.03 6.68
N ILE A 322 -19.95 30.08 6.45
CA ILE A 322 -19.11 31.21 6.84
C ILE A 322 -19.31 32.36 5.86
N LYS A 323 -19.33 33.60 6.37
CA LYS A 323 -19.32 34.80 5.53
C LYS A 323 -18.09 34.82 4.62
N GLY A 324 -18.30 34.99 3.31
CA GLY A 324 -17.21 35.01 2.32
C GLY A 324 -16.85 33.63 1.74
N ARG A 325 -17.67 32.60 2.00
CA ARG A 325 -17.59 31.28 1.36
C ARG A 325 -18.97 30.79 0.93
N GLU A 326 -18.98 29.93 -0.08
CA GLU A 326 -20.22 29.29 -0.57
C GLU A 326 -20.43 27.91 0.03
N GLU A 327 -19.33 27.22 0.41
CA GLU A 327 -19.35 25.87 0.95
C GLU A 327 -19.92 25.81 2.38
N TYR A 328 -20.64 24.72 2.67
CA TYR A 328 -21.09 24.44 4.03
C TYR A 328 -19.95 23.87 4.88
N LEU A 329 -19.91 24.31 6.13
CA LEU A 329 -19.23 23.62 7.20
C LEU A 329 -20.20 22.76 7.99
N ILE A 330 -19.75 21.56 8.32
CA ILE A 330 -20.40 20.66 9.26
C ILE A 330 -19.70 20.80 10.60
N ILE A 331 -20.46 21.14 11.63
CA ILE A 331 -19.98 21.27 13.01
C ILE A 331 -20.68 20.19 13.83
N LYS A 332 -19.91 19.47 14.63
CA LYS A 332 -20.43 18.42 15.51
C LYS A 332 -20.36 18.89 16.95
N SER A 333 -21.53 19.03 17.58
CA SER A 333 -21.66 19.51 18.96
C SER A 333 -22.36 18.47 19.83
N THR A 334 -21.81 18.22 21.02
CA THR A 334 -22.45 17.45 22.11
C THR A 334 -23.16 18.37 23.11
N SER A 335 -22.96 19.69 23.00
CA SER A 335 -23.57 20.66 23.90
C SER A 335 -25.08 20.73 23.69
N ALA A 336 -25.84 20.72 24.78
CA ALA A 336 -27.30 20.83 24.82
C ALA A 336 -27.84 22.21 24.36
N ASP A 337 -26.98 23.07 23.81
CA ASP A 337 -27.37 24.36 23.27
C ASP A 337 -28.34 24.13 22.11
N ARG A 338 -29.56 24.65 22.28
CA ARG A 338 -30.64 24.55 21.28
C ARG A 338 -30.34 25.47 20.10
N ILE A 339 -29.32 25.12 19.32
CA ILE A 339 -29.02 25.76 18.05
C ILE A 339 -30.20 25.50 17.11
N LYS A 340 -30.75 26.56 16.52
CA LYS A 340 -31.85 26.47 15.56
C LYS A 340 -31.34 26.81 14.16
N ALA A 341 -32.00 26.24 13.15
CA ALA A 341 -31.82 26.68 11.77
C ALA A 341 -32.15 28.18 11.63
N LYS A 342 -31.50 28.83 10.66
CA LYS A 342 -31.66 30.25 10.30
C LYS A 342 -31.19 31.25 11.35
N GLN A 343 -30.26 30.87 12.21
CA GLN A 343 -29.63 31.78 13.17
C GLN A 343 -28.15 32.01 12.84
N ASN A 344 -27.62 33.16 13.26
CA ASN A 344 -26.18 33.41 13.23
C ASN A 344 -25.54 32.87 14.51
N ILE A 345 -24.48 32.10 14.35
CA ILE A 345 -23.62 31.62 15.43
C ILE A 345 -22.20 32.14 15.22
N LYS A 346 -21.38 32.05 16.26
CA LYS A 346 -19.94 32.26 16.16
C LYS A 346 -19.20 30.96 16.37
N VAL A 347 -18.19 30.72 15.53
CA VAL A 347 -17.42 29.48 15.52
C VAL A 347 -15.92 29.75 15.62
N GLN A 348 -15.21 28.85 16.28
CA GLN A 348 -13.76 28.89 16.42
C GLN A 348 -13.18 27.54 16.04
N PHE A 349 -12.10 27.56 15.27
CA PHE A 349 -11.40 26.37 14.82
C PHE A 349 -10.29 26.06 15.83
N ASP A 350 -10.16 24.79 16.21
CA ASP A 350 -8.96 24.34 16.90
C ASP A 350 -7.79 24.29 15.91
N VAL A 351 -6.94 25.32 15.97
CA VAL A 351 -5.80 25.49 15.05
C VAL A 351 -4.79 24.35 15.17
N ASP A 352 -4.65 23.74 16.35
CA ASP A 352 -3.74 22.62 16.56
C ASP A 352 -4.25 21.32 15.92
N ARG A 353 -5.56 21.25 15.60
CA ARG A 353 -6.20 20.11 14.92
C ARG A 353 -6.47 20.31 13.42
N ILE A 354 -6.00 21.43 12.84
CA ILE A 354 -6.08 21.67 11.39
C ILE A 354 -5.08 20.77 10.63
N HIS A 355 -5.51 20.20 9.51
CA HIS A 355 -4.67 19.54 8.52
C HIS A 355 -4.49 20.45 7.30
N LEU A 356 -3.35 20.37 6.63
CA LEU A 356 -3.12 21.05 5.36
C LEU A 356 -2.72 20.03 4.30
N PHE A 357 -3.26 20.21 3.09
CA PHE A 357 -2.97 19.37 1.92
C PHE A 357 -2.63 20.23 0.71
N ASP A 358 -1.81 19.68 -0.17
CA ASP A 358 -1.45 20.29 -1.45
C ASP A 358 -2.67 20.26 -2.41
N CYS A 359 -2.96 21.38 -3.09
CA CYS A 359 -4.12 21.48 -3.98
C CYS A 359 -4.05 20.62 -5.26
N LYS A 360 -2.84 20.20 -5.68
CA LYS A 360 -2.62 19.43 -6.92
C LYS A 360 -2.45 17.95 -6.64
N THR A 361 -1.64 17.61 -5.65
CA THR A 361 -1.29 16.23 -5.31
C THR A 361 -2.18 15.64 -4.23
N GLU A 362 -2.94 16.48 -3.51
CA GLU A 362 -3.79 16.10 -2.38
C GLU A 362 -3.04 15.41 -1.21
N LYS A 363 -1.71 15.43 -1.23
CA LYS A 363 -0.89 14.89 -0.13
C LYS A 363 -0.90 15.86 1.05
N ALA A 364 -0.81 15.30 2.26
CA ALA A 364 -0.63 16.11 3.47
C ALA A 364 0.72 16.84 3.41
N ILE A 365 0.71 18.13 3.75
CA ILE A 365 1.91 18.99 3.75
C ILE A 365 2.37 19.32 5.17
N MET A 366 1.82 18.62 6.17
CA MET A 366 2.10 18.81 7.59
C MET A 366 2.43 17.45 8.23
N GLY A 367 3.39 17.46 9.15
CA GLY A 367 3.77 16.30 9.96
C GLY A 367 4.96 15.55 9.36
N ILE A 368 4.99 14.23 9.57
CA ILE A 368 6.01 13.36 8.97
C ILE A 368 5.71 13.26 7.47
N PRO A 369 6.61 13.72 6.60
CA PRO A 369 6.36 13.70 5.17
C PRO A 369 6.34 12.27 4.64
N SER A 370 5.57 12.01 3.57
CA SER A 370 5.59 10.70 2.90
C SER A 370 6.98 10.34 2.36
N GLU A 371 7.75 11.35 1.95
CA GLU A 371 9.14 11.28 1.52
C GLU A 371 9.83 12.57 1.97
N ASN A 372 11.04 12.47 2.50
CA ASN A 372 11.94 13.60 2.58
C ASN A 372 12.27 14.05 1.15
N ARG A 373 12.28 15.35 0.87
CA ARG A 373 12.56 15.89 -0.47
C ARG A 373 13.57 17.03 -0.39
N PHE A 374 14.67 16.91 -1.12
CA PHE A 374 15.74 17.89 -1.16
C PHE A 374 16.12 18.21 -2.59
N THR A 375 16.16 19.50 -2.91
CA THR A 375 16.65 19.99 -4.19
C THR A 375 18.15 19.77 -4.31
N GLY A 376 18.60 19.29 -5.46
CA GLY A 376 20.00 19.00 -5.72
C GLY A 376 20.33 18.97 -7.21
N LYS A 377 21.52 18.46 -7.51
CA LYS A 377 22.04 18.32 -8.87
C LYS A 377 22.94 17.09 -8.97
N ILE A 378 23.18 16.61 -10.18
CA ILE A 378 24.15 15.55 -10.44
C ILE A 378 25.39 16.20 -11.07
N GLU A 379 26.54 16.07 -10.40
CA GLU A 379 27.83 16.59 -10.86
C GLU A 379 28.91 15.52 -10.71
N ASN A 380 29.68 15.25 -11.76
CA ASN A 380 30.82 14.31 -11.71
C ASN A 380 30.48 12.95 -11.07
N HIS A 381 29.35 12.35 -11.44
CA HIS A 381 28.88 11.08 -10.88
C HIS A 381 28.50 11.12 -9.39
N GLU A 382 28.36 12.32 -8.82
CA GLU A 382 27.86 12.53 -7.48
C GLU A 382 26.51 13.23 -7.51
N LEU A 383 25.63 12.82 -6.61
CA LEU A 383 24.40 13.52 -6.28
C LEU A 383 24.72 14.52 -5.17
N VAL A 384 24.55 15.80 -5.49
CA VAL A 384 24.96 16.94 -4.67
C VAL A 384 23.74 17.70 -4.20
N PHE A 385 23.60 17.86 -2.88
CA PHE A 385 22.52 18.65 -2.27
C PHE A 385 22.99 19.29 -0.96
N GLY A 386 22.92 20.63 -0.91
CA GLY A 386 23.55 21.40 0.16
C GLY A 386 25.07 21.13 0.22
N LYS A 387 25.56 20.67 1.37
CA LYS A 387 26.97 20.25 1.54
C LYS A 387 27.19 18.75 1.35
N ASN A 388 26.14 17.99 1.07
CA ASN A 388 26.21 16.53 0.94
C ASN A 388 26.60 16.15 -0.49
N ARG A 389 27.49 15.16 -0.61
CA ARG A 389 27.94 14.57 -1.87
C ARG A 389 27.82 13.06 -1.77
N TRP A 390 26.99 12.47 -2.61
CA TRP A 390 26.70 11.05 -2.61
C TRP A 390 27.14 10.43 -3.92
N GLN A 391 28.12 9.52 -3.85
CA GLN A 391 28.61 8.81 -5.03
C GLN A 391 27.50 7.93 -5.61
N LEU A 392 27.20 8.11 -6.90
CA LEU A 392 26.34 7.22 -7.65
C LEU A 392 27.20 6.08 -8.22
N SER A 393 26.67 4.86 -8.24
CA SER A 393 27.37 3.76 -8.90
C SER A 393 27.28 3.89 -10.42
N ASP A 394 28.26 3.34 -11.14
CA ASP A 394 28.25 3.36 -12.61
C ASP A 394 27.00 2.67 -13.19
N GLU A 395 26.49 1.67 -12.48
CA GLU A 395 25.22 1.01 -12.77
C GLU A 395 24.03 1.97 -12.73
N TYR A 396 23.98 2.84 -11.71
CA TYR A 396 22.95 3.85 -11.51
C TYR A 396 22.95 4.90 -12.61
N LEU A 397 24.13 5.39 -12.98
CA LEU A 397 24.31 6.35 -14.07
C LEU A 397 23.86 5.78 -15.41
N ASN A 398 24.11 4.48 -15.65
CA ASN A 398 23.65 3.77 -16.84
C ASN A 398 22.11 3.58 -16.88
N HIS A 399 21.39 3.84 -15.79
CA HIS A 399 19.93 3.76 -15.71
C HIS A 399 19.23 5.11 -15.82
N LEU A 400 19.98 6.22 -15.69
CA LEU A 400 19.46 7.54 -16.00
C LEU A 400 19.28 7.66 -17.52
N VAL A 401 18.09 8.06 -17.96
CA VAL A 401 17.77 8.21 -19.38
C VAL A 401 18.71 9.26 -19.99
N ASP A 402 19.30 8.95 -21.15
CA ASP A 402 20.29 9.70 -21.95
C ASP A 402 19.99 11.21 -22.22
N ARG A 403 18.92 11.78 -21.65
CA ARG A 403 18.46 13.16 -21.91
C ARG A 403 18.00 13.96 -20.68
N ALA A 404 18.30 13.57 -19.45
CA ALA A 404 17.80 14.26 -18.25
C ALA A 404 18.90 14.99 -17.44
N PHE A 405 19.62 15.92 -18.07
CA PHE A 405 20.50 16.85 -17.35
C PHE A 405 19.97 18.29 -17.46
N LYS A 406 18.78 18.56 -16.91
CA LYS A 406 18.49 19.91 -16.41
C LYS A 406 19.23 20.08 -15.07
N GLU A 407 19.64 21.32 -14.77
CA GLU A 407 20.53 21.61 -13.63
C GLU A 407 19.96 21.23 -12.26
N GLU A 408 18.63 21.12 -12.14
CA GLU A 408 17.94 20.92 -10.86
C GLU A 408 17.15 19.60 -10.86
N ILE A 409 17.38 18.80 -9.82
CA ILE A 409 16.67 17.55 -9.51
C ILE A 409 16.13 17.59 -8.08
N VAL A 410 15.18 16.72 -7.76
CA VAL A 410 14.69 16.50 -6.40
C VAL A 410 15.07 15.10 -5.95
N ILE A 411 15.77 15.02 -4.84
CA ILE A 411 16.20 13.78 -4.20
C ILE A 411 15.17 13.44 -3.13
N ALA A 412 14.67 12.21 -3.16
CA ALA A 412 13.61 11.77 -2.28
C ALA A 412 13.90 10.40 -1.65
N PHE A 413 13.52 10.23 -0.39
CA PHE A 413 13.61 8.95 0.33
C PHE A 413 12.63 8.97 1.51
N LYS A 414 12.13 7.80 1.93
CA LYS A 414 11.12 7.76 3.00
C LYS A 414 11.77 7.97 4.37
N PRO A 415 11.07 8.59 5.34
CA PRO A 415 11.56 8.66 6.73
C PRO A 415 11.85 7.31 7.38
N GLU A 416 11.24 6.23 6.90
CA GLU A 416 11.44 4.85 7.39
C GLU A 416 12.72 4.20 6.86
N ASP A 417 13.25 4.69 5.73
CA ASP A 417 14.49 4.20 5.12
C ASP A 417 15.74 4.86 5.74
N VAL A 418 15.54 5.91 6.55
CA VAL A 418 16.63 6.64 7.22
C VAL A 418 16.96 5.94 8.53
N VAL A 419 18.17 5.39 8.62
CA VAL A 419 18.64 4.67 9.79
C VAL A 419 19.65 5.50 10.58
N LEU A 420 19.52 5.51 11.90
CA LEU A 420 20.48 6.16 12.77
C LEU A 420 21.81 5.40 12.81
N GLY A 421 22.92 6.12 12.68
CA GLY A 421 24.27 5.56 12.70
C GLY A 421 24.83 5.32 11.30
N LYS A 422 25.95 4.59 11.24
CA LYS A 422 26.67 4.28 9.99
C LYS A 422 26.40 2.85 9.56
N ILE A 423 25.81 2.69 8.39
CA ILE A 423 25.66 1.42 7.69
C ILE A 423 26.70 1.37 6.55
N PRO A 424 27.46 0.26 6.41
CA PRO A 424 28.34 0.06 5.27
C PRO A 424 27.58 0.19 3.94
N ASP A 425 28.19 0.86 2.96
CA ASP A 425 27.66 1.03 1.61
C ASP A 425 26.33 1.83 1.47
N ALA A 426 25.89 2.50 2.54
CA ALA A 426 24.76 3.44 2.51
C ALA A 426 25.22 4.89 2.33
N HIS A 427 24.34 5.74 1.77
CA HIS A 427 24.54 7.18 1.74
C HIS A 427 24.51 7.78 3.15
N GLN A 428 25.36 8.76 3.41
CA GLN A 428 25.50 9.37 4.75
C GLN A 428 25.08 10.84 4.75
N VAL A 429 24.35 11.26 5.76
CA VAL A 429 24.02 12.67 6.00
C VAL A 429 24.14 12.98 7.48
N VAL A 430 24.68 14.16 7.80
CA VAL A 430 24.73 14.66 9.17
C VAL A 430 23.58 15.63 9.37
N ALA A 431 22.77 15.39 10.38
CA ALA A 431 21.65 16.24 10.75
C ALA A 431 21.79 16.68 12.21
N ARG A 432 21.50 17.96 12.48
CA ARG A 432 21.38 18.47 13.85
C ARG A 432 19.92 18.43 14.25
N ILE A 433 19.60 17.66 15.28
CA ILE A 433 18.23 17.49 15.77
C ILE A 433 17.73 18.81 16.35
N ASP A 434 16.59 19.29 15.84
CA ASP A 434 15.94 20.47 16.39
C ASP A 434 14.92 20.04 17.45
N PHE A 435 14.06 19.08 17.12
CA PHE A 435 13.09 18.52 18.06
C PHE A 435 12.72 17.07 17.71
N VAL A 436 12.08 16.41 18.68
CA VAL A 436 11.55 15.07 18.55
C VAL A 436 10.06 15.06 18.91
N GLU A 437 9.31 14.14 18.35
CA GLU A 437 7.89 13.92 18.64
C GLU A 437 7.67 12.44 18.96
N GLU A 438 7.28 12.17 20.21
CA GLU A 438 6.95 10.82 20.66
C GLU A 438 5.60 10.37 20.07
N LYS A 439 5.60 9.22 19.41
CA LYS A 439 4.42 8.51 18.92
C LYS A 439 4.30 7.19 19.68
N SER A 440 3.25 6.42 19.41
CA SER A 440 2.95 5.17 20.15
C SER A 440 4.01 4.08 20.01
N ASP A 441 4.69 4.02 18.87
CA ASP A 441 5.58 2.92 18.46
C ASP A 441 6.96 3.41 17.95
N TYR A 442 7.13 4.72 17.79
CA TYR A 442 8.38 5.35 17.37
C TYR A 442 8.50 6.78 17.88
N VAL A 443 9.71 7.33 17.80
CA VAL A 443 10.03 8.75 17.98
C VAL A 443 10.35 9.34 16.62
N ALA A 444 9.59 10.35 16.18
CA ALA A 444 9.87 11.10 14.97
C ALA A 444 10.91 12.17 15.27
N CYS A 445 12.03 12.14 14.57
CA CYS A 445 13.13 13.08 14.75
C CYS A 445 13.18 14.07 13.58
N TYR A 446 13.25 15.37 13.90
CA TYR A 446 13.29 16.45 12.92
C TYR A 446 14.68 17.10 12.97
N GLY A 447 15.52 16.74 12.00
CA GLY A 447 16.91 17.19 11.91
C GLY A 447 17.11 18.25 10.82
N ARG A 448 17.86 19.31 11.13
CA ARG A 448 18.31 20.28 10.13
C ARG A 448 19.54 19.76 9.42
N ILE A 449 19.53 19.85 8.10
CA ILE A 449 20.70 19.61 7.27
C ILE A 449 21.21 20.93 6.69
N ASN A 450 22.53 21.05 6.55
CA ASN A 450 23.13 22.30 6.08
C ASN A 450 22.72 22.62 4.64
N GLY A 451 22.16 23.83 4.44
CA GLY A 451 21.78 24.35 3.13
C GLY A 451 20.30 24.19 2.78
N PHE A 452 19.47 23.73 3.71
CA PHE A 452 18.02 23.59 3.51
C PHE A 452 17.25 24.15 4.69
N ASP A 453 16.12 24.78 4.41
CA ASP A 453 15.18 25.29 5.42
C ASP A 453 14.22 24.18 5.92
N ASN A 454 14.00 23.14 5.11
CA ASN A 454 13.14 22.01 5.44
C ASN A 454 13.89 20.99 6.32
N TYR A 455 13.18 20.33 7.23
CA TYR A 455 13.76 19.26 8.06
C TYR A 455 13.93 17.96 7.28
N LEU A 456 15.01 17.24 7.59
CA LEU A 456 15.12 15.81 7.35
C LEU A 456 14.43 15.08 8.52
N VAL A 457 13.40 14.31 8.19
CA VAL A 457 12.58 13.57 9.16
C VAL A 457 12.91 12.08 9.08
N PHE A 458 13.09 11.44 10.24
CA PHE A 458 13.29 10.00 10.35
C PHE A 458 12.61 9.43 11.59
N LYS A 459 12.36 8.12 11.61
CA LYS A 459 11.68 7.43 12.72
C LYS A 459 12.65 6.51 13.45
N VAL A 460 12.67 6.56 14.78
CA VAL A 460 13.43 5.64 15.64
C VAL A 460 12.45 4.83 16.48
N ARG A 461 12.56 3.49 16.53
CA ARG A 461 11.61 2.69 17.30
C ARG A 461 11.88 2.84 18.79
N ILE A 462 10.83 2.83 19.60
CA ILE A 462 10.95 2.97 21.06
C ILE A 462 11.75 1.81 21.67
N ASP A 463 11.63 0.61 21.09
CA ASP A 463 12.33 -0.59 21.55
C ASP A 463 13.86 -0.52 21.36
N ASP A 464 14.37 0.43 20.57
CA ASP A 464 15.80 0.54 20.29
C ASP A 464 16.60 1.10 21.50
N ASN A 465 15.93 1.57 22.58
CA ASN A 465 16.53 2.19 23.77
C ASN A 465 17.49 3.36 23.44
N ILE A 466 17.25 4.05 22.33
CA ILE A 466 18.06 5.19 21.89
C ILE A 466 17.37 6.48 22.33
N GLU A 467 17.99 7.21 23.27
CA GLU A 467 17.58 8.58 23.59
C GLU A 467 18.21 9.55 22.59
N ILE A 468 17.37 10.25 21.82
CA ILE A 468 17.79 11.38 20.96
C ILE A 468 17.23 12.67 21.57
N LYS A 469 18.09 13.67 21.74
CA LYS A 469 17.74 14.96 22.34
C LYS A 469 17.83 16.08 21.30
N SER A 470 17.11 17.16 21.59
CA SER A 470 17.29 18.42 20.86
C SER A 470 18.76 18.86 20.94
N ASP A 471 19.27 19.41 19.85
CA ASP A 471 20.67 19.80 19.60
C ASP A 471 21.68 18.65 19.38
N ASP A 472 21.28 17.38 19.44
CA ASP A 472 22.18 16.28 19.08
C ASP A 472 22.58 16.36 17.60
N GLU A 473 23.87 16.17 17.32
CA GLU A 473 24.37 15.98 15.96
C GLU A 473 24.45 14.48 15.67
N VAL A 474 23.63 14.01 14.74
CA VAL A 474 23.53 12.59 14.41
C VAL A 474 23.99 12.32 12.99
N THR A 475 24.67 11.19 12.81
CA THR A 475 24.96 10.63 11.49
C THR A 475 23.83 9.69 11.11
N LEU A 476 23.28 9.87 9.92
CA LEU A 476 22.18 9.08 9.37
C LEU A 476 22.65 8.35 8.11
N SER A 477 22.22 7.10 7.97
CA SER A 477 22.44 6.25 6.80
C SER A 477 21.15 6.07 6.02
N ILE A 478 21.22 6.23 4.70
CA ILE A 478 20.12 5.99 3.76
C ILE A 478 20.58 4.93 2.75
N PRO A 479 19.92 3.77 2.65
CA PRO A 479 20.22 2.77 1.63
C PRO A 479 20.16 3.38 0.22
N LYS A 480 21.13 3.07 -0.63
CA LYS A 480 21.25 3.69 -1.96
C LYS A 480 20.02 3.42 -2.83
N GLU A 481 19.46 2.22 -2.69
CA GLU A 481 18.27 1.71 -3.36
C GLU A 481 16.96 2.39 -2.92
N SER A 482 16.92 3.00 -1.74
CA SER A 482 15.75 3.75 -1.25
C SER A 482 15.66 5.18 -1.80
N VAL A 483 16.77 5.70 -2.34
CA VAL A 483 16.80 7.05 -2.90
C VAL A 483 16.13 7.05 -4.26
N THR A 484 15.21 7.97 -4.46
CA THR A 484 14.54 8.23 -5.74
C THR A 484 14.86 9.64 -6.19
N ILE A 485 15.13 9.82 -7.48
CA ILE A 485 15.39 11.13 -8.08
C ILE A 485 14.17 11.53 -8.92
N TYR A 486 13.79 12.80 -8.85
CA TYR A 486 12.75 13.39 -9.66
C TYR A 486 13.28 14.59 -10.44
N GLN A 487 12.69 14.85 -11.61
CA GLN A 487 12.86 16.08 -12.38
C GLN A 487 11.51 16.47 -12.94
N GLU A 488 11.08 17.72 -12.73
CA GLU A 488 9.74 18.20 -13.16
C GLU A 488 8.58 17.31 -12.65
N ASN A 489 8.74 16.71 -11.46
CA ASN A 489 7.87 15.70 -10.84
C ASN A 489 7.80 14.35 -11.55
N GLU A 490 8.56 14.14 -12.62
CA GLU A 490 8.76 12.83 -13.24
C GLU A 490 9.89 12.09 -12.52
N ARG A 491 9.70 10.79 -12.28
CA ARG A 491 10.69 9.95 -11.62
C ARG A 491 11.82 9.64 -12.60
N LEU A 492 13.04 9.99 -12.23
CA LEU A 492 14.25 9.56 -12.91
C LEU A 492 14.64 8.18 -12.31
N LEU A 493 13.98 7.14 -12.84
CA LEU A 493 14.15 5.69 -12.62
C LEU A 493 15.12 5.23 -11.51
N LEU A 494 14.58 4.77 -10.37
CA LEU A 494 15.31 4.00 -9.35
C LEU A 494 14.42 2.99 -8.60
N LYS A 495 14.21 1.83 -9.23
CA LYS A 495 14.12 0.54 -8.53
C LYS A 495 15.19 -0.34 -9.16
N GLU A 496 15.99 -1.03 -8.35
CA GLU A 496 17.04 -1.93 -8.82
C GLU A 496 16.50 -2.89 -9.88
N LYS A 497 17.18 -2.92 -11.03
CA LYS A 497 17.07 -4.05 -11.93
C LYS A 497 17.80 -5.19 -11.24
N SER A 498 17.19 -6.38 -11.20
CA SER A 498 17.95 -7.60 -10.97
C SER A 498 19.00 -7.70 -12.07
N ASN A 499 20.24 -7.31 -11.77
CA ASN A 499 21.31 -7.18 -12.76
C ASN A 499 21.95 -8.51 -13.18
N THR A 500 21.45 -9.63 -12.66
CA THR A 500 21.75 -10.97 -13.17
C THR A 500 20.46 -11.62 -13.65
N ASN A 501 20.08 -11.34 -14.90
CA ASN A 501 19.02 -12.06 -15.60
C ASN A 501 19.62 -13.28 -16.27
N GLU A 502 19.91 -14.31 -15.47
CA GLU A 502 20.38 -15.60 -15.94
C GLU A 502 19.28 -16.64 -15.76
N ALA A 503 19.05 -17.45 -16.78
CA ALA A 503 18.21 -18.63 -16.69
C ALA A 503 19.07 -19.87 -16.94
N PRO A 504 19.01 -20.92 -16.08
CA PRO A 504 19.61 -22.21 -16.42
C PRO A 504 18.96 -22.73 -17.71
N CYS A 505 19.77 -23.21 -18.65
CA CYS A 505 19.29 -23.68 -19.94
C CYS A 505 19.79 -25.08 -20.30
N HIS A 506 19.05 -25.74 -21.19
CA HIS A 506 19.44 -27.00 -21.80
C HIS A 506 19.70 -26.79 -23.29
N ILE A 507 20.88 -27.15 -23.76
CA ILE A 507 21.28 -26.99 -25.16
C ILE A 507 21.25 -28.37 -25.83
N SER A 508 20.53 -28.47 -26.94
CA SER A 508 20.45 -29.65 -27.80
C SER A 508 20.63 -29.24 -29.27
N PHE A 509 20.83 -30.20 -30.17
CA PHE A 509 20.96 -29.92 -31.60
C PHE A 509 19.90 -30.69 -32.38
N LYS A 510 19.22 -30.00 -33.31
CA LYS A 510 18.20 -30.57 -34.17
C LYS A 510 18.29 -29.94 -35.56
N ASP A 511 18.36 -30.77 -36.61
CA ASP A 511 18.39 -30.35 -38.01
C ASP A 511 19.47 -29.26 -38.29
N GLU A 512 20.72 -29.51 -37.84
CA GLU A 512 21.87 -28.59 -37.94
C GLU A 512 21.72 -27.25 -37.21
N LYS A 513 20.69 -27.10 -36.36
CA LYS A 513 20.48 -25.92 -35.51
C LYS A 513 20.64 -26.23 -34.04
N MET A 514 21.07 -25.22 -33.28
CA MET A 514 21.18 -25.29 -31.83
C MET A 514 19.84 -24.92 -31.21
N VAL A 515 19.30 -25.78 -30.35
CA VAL A 515 18.06 -25.57 -29.60
C VAL A 515 18.40 -25.31 -28.13
N VAL A 516 18.07 -24.13 -27.63
CA VAL A 516 18.30 -23.69 -26.25
C VAL A 516 16.95 -23.64 -25.52
N ALA A 517 16.75 -24.53 -24.56
CA ALA A 517 15.53 -24.62 -23.76
C ALA A 517 15.74 -24.00 -22.36
N PHE A 518 14.82 -23.14 -21.91
CA PHE A 518 14.81 -22.56 -20.56
C PHE A 518 13.37 -22.29 -20.13
N GLY A 519 13.01 -22.64 -18.89
CA GLY A 519 11.60 -22.67 -18.48
C GLY A 519 10.76 -23.53 -19.44
N LYS A 520 9.64 -23.00 -19.94
CA LYS A 520 8.82 -23.59 -21.01
C LYS A 520 9.17 -23.09 -22.42
N ASN A 521 10.23 -22.30 -22.57
CA ASN A 521 10.62 -21.68 -23.82
C ASN A 521 11.70 -22.50 -24.54
N ASN A 522 11.64 -22.52 -25.87
CA ASN A 522 12.67 -23.10 -26.74
C ASN A 522 13.11 -22.06 -27.77
N LEU A 523 14.41 -21.84 -27.90
CA LEU A 523 15.00 -20.98 -28.92
C LEU A 523 15.83 -21.79 -29.88
N ILE A 524 15.77 -21.41 -31.15
CA ILE A 524 16.54 -22.04 -32.22
C ILE A 524 17.55 -21.01 -32.74
N LEU A 525 18.82 -21.34 -32.64
CA LEU A 525 19.94 -20.48 -33.01
C LEU A 525 20.82 -21.17 -34.06
N ASN A 526 21.51 -20.37 -34.86
CA ASN A 526 22.60 -20.87 -35.68
C ASN A 526 23.74 -21.37 -34.77
N PRO A 527 24.44 -22.47 -35.15
CA PRO A 527 25.54 -22.98 -34.37
C PRO A 527 26.63 -21.91 -34.15
N ILE A 528 27.15 -21.82 -32.94
CA ILE A 528 28.29 -20.95 -32.66
C ILE A 528 29.50 -21.53 -33.40
N PRO A 529 30.31 -20.72 -34.13
CA PRO A 529 31.51 -21.20 -34.80
C PRO A 529 32.41 -21.99 -33.83
N GLY A 530 32.66 -23.26 -34.13
CA GLY A 530 33.46 -24.17 -33.27
C GLY A 530 32.66 -25.07 -32.32
N VAL A 531 31.32 -24.97 -32.29
CA VAL A 531 30.43 -25.86 -31.53
C VAL A 531 29.62 -26.72 -32.50
N GLU A 532 30.07 -27.96 -32.74
CA GLU A 532 29.40 -28.91 -33.63
C GLU A 532 28.75 -30.06 -32.84
N ALA A 533 27.61 -30.54 -33.35
CA ALA A 533 26.89 -31.66 -32.78
C ALA A 533 27.57 -32.99 -33.14
N GLY A 534 27.99 -33.75 -32.13
CA GLY A 534 27.92 -35.20 -32.21
C GLY A 534 29.16 -36.02 -32.56
N GLU A 535 30.35 -35.47 -32.80
CA GLU A 535 31.58 -36.28 -32.81
C GLU A 535 32.76 -35.60 -32.07
N HIS A 536 32.93 -36.00 -30.81
CA HIS A 536 34.18 -35.96 -30.04
C HIS A 536 34.94 -34.62 -29.79
N ARG A 537 34.29 -33.45 -29.65
CA ARG A 537 35.00 -32.30 -28.99
C ARG A 537 34.36 -31.56 -27.84
N PHE A 538 33.04 -31.57 -27.59
CA PHE A 538 32.49 -31.00 -26.35
C PHE A 538 31.23 -31.74 -25.88
N LYS A 539 31.27 -32.31 -24.66
CA LYS A 539 30.07 -32.53 -23.84
C LYS A 539 29.93 -31.30 -22.96
N ILE A 540 28.92 -30.46 -23.21
CA ILE A 540 28.53 -29.44 -22.24
C ILE A 540 28.03 -30.20 -21.00
N LYS A 541 28.77 -30.12 -19.89
CA LYS A 541 28.30 -30.65 -18.61
C LYS A 541 27.00 -29.92 -18.26
N GLN A 542 25.92 -30.67 -18.05
CA GLN A 542 24.55 -30.18 -17.86
C GLN A 542 24.35 -29.18 -16.70
N ASP A 543 25.34 -28.97 -15.83
CA ASP A 543 25.18 -28.25 -14.56
C ASP A 543 25.76 -26.83 -14.53
N GLY A 544 25.78 -26.10 -15.65
CA GLY A 544 26.33 -24.73 -15.63
C GLY A 544 25.99 -23.78 -16.77
N ALA A 545 25.32 -24.23 -17.84
CA ALA A 545 24.97 -23.35 -18.95
C ALA A 545 23.84 -22.40 -18.55
N LYS A 546 24.07 -21.10 -18.73
CA LYS A 546 23.08 -20.06 -18.44
C LYS A 546 22.85 -19.20 -19.66
N VAL A 547 21.62 -18.73 -19.83
CA VAL A 547 21.28 -17.73 -20.85
C VAL A 547 21.10 -16.39 -20.18
N SER A 548 21.75 -15.36 -20.70
CA SER A 548 21.60 -13.97 -20.25
C SER A 548 21.25 -13.05 -21.41
N PHE A 549 20.62 -11.91 -21.11
CA PHE A 549 20.32 -10.90 -22.12
C PHE A 549 21.56 -10.06 -22.43
N THR A 550 21.92 -9.96 -23.71
CA THR A 550 22.91 -8.98 -24.16
C THR A 550 22.28 -7.59 -24.09
N LYS A 551 23.03 -6.57 -23.64
CA LYS A 551 22.57 -5.18 -23.35
C LYS A 551 22.04 -4.38 -24.57
N LYS A 552 21.48 -5.01 -25.60
CA LYS A 552 20.96 -4.36 -26.81
C LYS A 552 19.43 -4.30 -26.81
N MET A 553 18.92 -3.11 -27.17
CA MET A 553 17.49 -2.81 -27.29
C MET A 553 16.76 -3.81 -28.19
N ILE A 554 15.74 -4.49 -27.66
CA ILE A 554 14.76 -5.23 -28.47
C ILE A 554 13.96 -4.20 -29.27
N LYS A 555 14.27 -4.05 -30.56
CA LYS A 555 13.52 -3.15 -31.46
C LYS A 555 12.18 -3.80 -31.84
N LYS A 556 11.11 -3.01 -31.78
CA LYS A 556 9.80 -3.37 -32.33
C LYS A 556 9.91 -3.40 -33.86
N TYR A 557 10.07 -4.58 -34.45
CA TYR A 557 9.89 -4.75 -35.88
C TYR A 557 8.39 -4.83 -36.19
N LYS A 558 7.94 -4.03 -37.15
CA LYS A 558 6.59 -4.16 -37.74
C LYS A 558 6.63 -5.42 -38.61
N LEU A 559 6.25 -6.56 -38.05
CA LEU A 559 6.38 -7.86 -38.72
C LEU A 559 5.30 -8.04 -39.80
N ASN A 560 5.73 -8.22 -41.05
CA ASN A 560 4.87 -8.70 -42.11
C ASN A 560 4.63 -10.21 -41.92
N ARG A 561 3.43 -10.69 -42.24
CA ARG A 561 2.98 -12.09 -42.07
C ARG A 561 3.83 -13.16 -42.81
N GLY A 562 4.89 -12.78 -43.52
CA GLY A 562 5.73 -13.68 -44.32
C GLY A 562 6.97 -14.23 -43.62
N ASP A 563 7.45 -13.61 -42.54
CA ASP A 563 8.79 -13.90 -42.00
C ASP A 563 8.78 -14.89 -40.81
N TYR A 564 7.73 -15.69 -40.66
CA TYR A 564 7.60 -16.60 -39.53
C TYR A 564 8.52 -17.82 -39.62
N ALA A 565 9.47 -17.91 -38.69
CA ALA A 565 9.64 -19.13 -37.92
C ALA A 565 8.83 -18.96 -36.62
N LYS A 566 7.76 -19.74 -36.45
CA LYS A 566 6.91 -19.78 -35.22
C LYS A 566 7.68 -20.14 -33.92
N GLN A 567 9.00 -20.30 -33.97
CA GLN A 567 9.84 -20.97 -32.97
C GLN A 567 10.76 -20.01 -32.19
N GLN A 568 10.62 -18.69 -32.34
CA GLN A 568 11.41 -17.67 -31.61
C GLN A 568 10.54 -16.63 -30.88
N LEU A 569 9.23 -16.88 -30.79
CA LEU A 569 8.31 -16.07 -30.00
C LEU A 569 8.29 -16.59 -28.56
N ILE A 570 8.55 -15.69 -27.60
CA ILE A 570 8.47 -16.01 -26.17
C ILE A 570 7.33 -15.22 -25.56
N LYS A 571 6.47 -15.93 -24.84
CA LYS A 571 5.41 -15.31 -24.05
C LYS A 571 6.03 -14.65 -22.81
N VAL A 572 5.70 -13.39 -22.61
CA VAL A 572 6.17 -12.60 -21.46
C VAL A 572 4.99 -11.98 -20.73
N SER A 573 5.11 -11.88 -19.41
CA SER A 573 4.09 -11.27 -18.56
C SER A 573 4.64 -9.96 -18.00
N ALA A 574 3.98 -8.86 -18.30
CA ALA A 574 4.43 -7.55 -17.87
C ALA A 574 4.04 -7.28 -16.41
N TYR A 575 5.02 -6.83 -15.64
CA TYR A 575 5.02 -6.67 -14.20
C TYR A 575 4.81 -5.22 -13.79
N ASP A 576 5.51 -4.30 -14.45
CA ASP A 576 5.44 -2.86 -14.18
C ASP A 576 5.78 -2.09 -15.46
N GLU A 577 5.41 -0.81 -15.51
CA GLU A 577 5.88 0.12 -16.54
C GLU A 577 6.32 1.44 -15.95
N ASP A 578 7.38 1.99 -16.53
CA ASP A 578 7.81 3.36 -16.28
C ASP A 578 7.71 4.18 -17.57
N LYS A 579 7.11 5.36 -17.48
CA LYS A 579 6.91 6.25 -18.63
C LYS A 579 8.07 7.23 -18.70
N THR A 580 8.86 7.15 -19.77
CA THR A 580 10.10 7.92 -19.95
C THR A 580 10.05 8.77 -21.22
N GLY A 581 9.41 9.94 -21.18
CA GLY A 581 9.34 10.85 -22.33
C GLY A 581 8.69 10.22 -23.57
N GLU A 582 9.46 10.00 -24.65
CA GLU A 582 8.99 9.39 -25.91
C GLU A 582 9.00 7.85 -25.90
N LYS A 583 9.45 7.21 -24.81
CA LYS A 583 9.56 5.75 -24.68
C LYS A 583 8.99 5.26 -23.35
N ASN A 584 8.57 4.00 -23.28
CA ASN A 584 8.15 3.34 -22.05
C ASN A 584 9.12 2.19 -21.73
N ALA A 585 9.58 2.12 -20.48
CA ALA A 585 10.29 0.98 -19.95
C ALA A 585 9.28 0.00 -19.34
N ILE A 586 9.37 -1.26 -19.71
CA ILE A 586 8.40 -2.29 -19.35
C ILE A 586 9.14 -3.42 -18.71
N PHE A 587 8.82 -3.70 -17.46
CA PHE A 587 9.42 -4.80 -16.72
C PHE A 587 8.59 -6.04 -17.01
N VAL A 588 9.17 -7.03 -17.69
CA VAL A 588 8.49 -8.30 -17.99
C VAL A 588 9.14 -9.46 -17.27
N LYS A 589 8.32 -10.40 -16.82
CA LYS A 589 8.74 -11.71 -16.35
C LYS A 589 8.77 -12.67 -17.54
N ILE A 590 9.86 -13.42 -17.65
CA ILE A 590 10.01 -14.49 -18.64
C ILE A 590 10.10 -15.81 -17.89
N ASP A 591 9.33 -16.80 -18.31
CA ASP A 591 9.34 -18.12 -17.71
C ASP A 591 10.74 -18.76 -17.81
N GLY A 592 11.31 -19.16 -16.66
CA GLY A 592 12.67 -19.69 -16.53
C GLY A 592 13.73 -18.71 -16.01
N PHE A 593 13.45 -17.40 -15.97
CA PHE A 593 14.33 -16.41 -15.35
C PHE A 593 13.87 -16.10 -13.91
N GLU A 594 14.82 -15.93 -12.99
CA GLU A 594 14.51 -15.53 -11.60
C GLU A 594 14.16 -14.03 -11.47
N GLY A 595 14.67 -13.18 -12.38
CA GLY A 595 14.47 -11.74 -12.39
C GLY A 595 13.48 -11.21 -13.45
N TYR A 596 13.36 -9.88 -13.52
CA TYR A 596 12.59 -9.17 -14.55
C TYR A 596 13.49 -8.66 -15.67
N VAL A 597 13.02 -8.76 -16.91
CA VAL A 597 13.65 -8.22 -18.10
C VAL A 597 13.03 -6.86 -18.42
N THR A 598 13.84 -5.83 -18.61
CA THR A 598 13.35 -4.52 -19.04
C THR A 598 13.28 -4.45 -20.57
N LEU A 599 12.08 -4.26 -21.11
CA LEU A 599 11.83 -3.91 -22.50
C LEU A 599 11.70 -2.40 -22.63
N VAL A 600 12.36 -1.77 -23.59
CA VAL A 600 12.17 -0.35 -23.89
C VAL A 600 11.38 -0.25 -25.19
N VAL A 601 10.17 0.27 -25.12
CA VAL A 601 9.24 0.40 -26.25
C VAL A 601 8.90 1.88 -26.52
N GLU A 602 8.34 2.19 -27.68
CA GLU A 602 7.81 3.54 -27.96
C GLU A 602 6.58 3.85 -27.09
N ASN A 603 6.36 5.13 -26.74
CA ASN A 603 5.33 5.57 -25.76
C ASN A 603 3.89 5.09 -26.06
N ASN A 604 3.59 4.73 -27.31
CA ASN A 604 2.28 4.19 -27.71
C ASN A 604 2.04 2.74 -27.26
N PHE A 605 3.03 2.07 -26.67
CA PHE A 605 2.86 0.73 -26.09
C PHE A 605 2.82 0.86 -24.57
N THR A 606 1.70 0.46 -23.98
CA THR A 606 1.50 0.45 -22.52
C THR A 606 1.22 -0.98 -22.05
N VAL A 607 1.92 -1.41 -21.01
CA VAL A 607 1.62 -2.58 -20.17
C VAL A 607 0.21 -2.51 -19.61
N TYR A 608 -0.36 -1.30 -19.51
CA TYR A 608 -1.73 -1.09 -19.06
C TYR A 608 -2.80 -1.75 -19.96
N GLU A 609 -2.50 -2.04 -21.25
CA GLU A 609 -3.44 -2.67 -22.19
C GLU A 609 -3.11 -4.14 -22.52
N MET A 610 -1.85 -4.57 -22.41
CA MET A 610 -1.40 -5.92 -22.75
C MET A 610 -0.50 -6.52 -21.65
N PRO A 611 -1.07 -7.17 -20.62
CA PRO A 611 -0.31 -7.74 -19.51
C PRO A 611 0.44 -9.03 -19.87
N GLU A 612 0.02 -9.71 -20.94
CA GLU A 612 0.78 -10.80 -21.55
C GLU A 612 0.91 -10.54 -23.04
N PHE A 613 2.11 -10.66 -23.57
CA PHE A 613 2.37 -10.53 -25.00
C PHE A 613 3.55 -11.39 -25.41
N GLU A 614 3.73 -11.58 -26.72
CA GLU A 614 4.87 -12.29 -27.26
C GLU A 614 5.95 -11.29 -27.67
N ILE A 615 7.19 -11.56 -27.27
CA ILE A 615 8.36 -10.87 -27.83
C ILE A 615 9.07 -11.80 -28.78
N TYR A 616 9.56 -11.23 -29.87
CA TYR A 616 10.51 -11.88 -30.75
C TYR A 616 11.92 -11.60 -30.24
N LEU A 617 12.70 -12.65 -30.00
CA LEU A 617 14.12 -12.52 -29.73
C LEU A 617 14.90 -12.79 -31.00
N ASP A 618 15.77 -11.86 -31.38
CA ASP A 618 16.71 -12.09 -32.47
C ASP A 618 17.92 -12.92 -31.99
N GLU A 619 18.70 -13.44 -32.93
CA GLU A 619 19.87 -14.28 -32.66
C GLU A 619 20.99 -13.56 -31.87
N ASN A 620 20.92 -12.22 -31.74
CA ASN A 620 21.92 -11.40 -31.05
C ASN A 620 21.43 -10.92 -29.67
N SER A 621 20.18 -11.22 -29.30
CA SER A 621 19.51 -10.74 -28.09
C SER A 621 19.96 -11.47 -26.82
N LEU A 622 20.63 -12.62 -26.98
CA LEU A 622 21.05 -13.47 -25.88
C LEU A 622 22.52 -13.87 -25.98
N ALA A 623 23.15 -14.02 -24.82
CA ALA A 623 24.45 -14.64 -24.65
C ALA A 623 24.29 -15.96 -23.87
N ILE A 624 24.90 -17.02 -24.39
CA ILE A 624 25.07 -18.29 -23.68
C ILE A 624 26.39 -18.17 -22.91
N ILE A 625 26.33 -18.27 -21.59
CA ILE A 625 27.46 -18.17 -20.66
C ILE A 625 27.81 -19.55 -20.13
#